data_AF-A0A3C0AWU3-F1
#
_entry.id   AF-A0A3C0AWU3-F1
#
_cell.length_a   1.000
_cell.length_b   1.000
_cell.length_c   1.000
_cell.angle_alpha   90.00
_cell.angle_beta   90.00
_cell.angle_gamma   90.00
#
_symmetry.space_group_name_H-M   'P 1'
#
loop_
_entity.id
_entity.type
_entity.pdbx_description
1 polymer ?
#
loop_
_entity_poly.entity_id
_entity_poly.type
_entity_poly.pdbx_seq_one_letter_code
_entity_poly.pdbx_strand_id
1 'polypeptide(L)'
;VGEKIAEALDKVGQDGVVTVEDNNRFGLDLDFTEGMRFDKGYIAPYFVTNSEDQTAVLEDPYILLTSSKLSSQQDVVHIAELVMKTGKPLLIIAEDV
;
A
#
# COMPACT_ATOMS: atom_id res chain seq x y z
N VAL A 1 -3.08 15.94 23.20
CA VAL A 1 -2.22 15.19 22.25
C VAL A 1 -1.77 13.86 22.86
N GLY A 2 -1.06 13.84 24.00
CA GLY A 2 -0.59 12.59 24.62
C GLY A 2 -1.68 11.57 24.95
N GLU A 3 -2.86 12.00 25.42
CA GLU A 3 -3.98 11.10 25.72
C GLU A 3 -4.50 10.35 24.47
N LYS A 4 -4.63 11.05 23.34
CA LYS A 4 -5.04 10.43 22.07
C LYS A 4 -3.97 9.51 21.50
N ILE A 5 -2.69 9.83 21.68
CA ILE A 5 -1.58 8.94 21.30
C ILE A 5 -1.62 7.66 22.15
N ALA A 6 -1.86 7.78 23.46
CA ALA A 6 -2.00 6.62 24.34
C ALA A 6 -3.21 5.75 23.94
N GLU A 7 -4.34 6.37 23.59
CA GLU A 7 -5.51 5.65 23.07
C GLU A 7 -5.22 4.92 21.74
N ALA A 8 -4.46 5.54 20.84
CA ALA A 8 -4.03 4.90 19.59
C ALA A 8 -3.16 3.67 19.89
N LEU A 9 -2.14 3.81 20.73
CA LEU A 9 -1.22 2.73 21.08
C LEU A 9 -1.92 1.55 21.76
N ASP A 10 -2.88 1.82 22.64
CA ASP A 10 -3.64 0.78 23.34
C ASP A 10 -4.53 -0.04 22.39
N LYS A 11 -5.19 0.63 21.42
CA LYS A 11 -6.07 -0.03 20.44
C LYS A 11 -5.31 -0.75 19.32
N VAL A 12 -4.14 -0.25 18.91
CA VAL A 12 -3.31 -0.83 17.83
C VAL A 12 -2.57 -2.10 18.28
N GLY A 13 -2.29 -2.24 19.58
CA GLY A 13 -1.56 -3.39 20.15
C GLY A 13 -0.05 -3.32 19.90
N GLN A 14 0.70 -4.33 20.38
CA GLN A 14 2.17 -4.32 20.32
C GLN A 14 2.76 -4.32 18.90
N ASP A 15 2.06 -4.93 17.93
CA ASP A 15 2.57 -5.14 16.57
C ASP A 15 1.95 -4.21 15.52
N GLY A 16 0.99 -3.37 15.91
CA GLY A 16 0.29 -2.54 14.95
C GLY A 16 1.05 -1.27 14.60
N VAL A 17 0.78 -0.74 13.41
CA VAL A 17 1.55 0.34 12.80
C VAL A 17 0.78 1.65 12.94
N VAL A 18 1.45 2.69 13.46
CA VAL A 18 0.88 4.04 13.58
C VAL A 18 1.48 4.93 12.48
N THR A 19 0.62 5.51 11.66
CA THR A 19 0.97 6.51 10.64
C THR A 19 0.35 7.85 11.02
N VAL A 20 1.08 8.95 10.77
CA VAL A 20 0.61 10.31 11.03
C VAL A 20 0.44 11.02 9.70
N GLU A 21 -0.76 11.53 9.45
CA GLU A 21 -1.10 12.33 8.26
C GLU A 21 -1.49 13.75 8.70
N ASP A 22 -0.87 14.77 8.10
CA ASP A 22 -1.26 16.16 8.31
C ASP A 22 -2.54 16.46 7.51
N ASN A 23 -3.60 16.88 8.20
CA ASN A 23 -4.84 17.31 7.56
C ASN A 23 -5.24 18.74 7.97
N ASN A 24 -6.01 19.43 7.12
CA ASN A 24 -6.47 20.80 7.36
C ASN A 24 -7.65 20.90 8.37
N ARG A 25 -7.98 19.84 9.11
CA ARG A 25 -9.07 19.86 10.09
C ARG A 25 -8.55 20.34 11.45
N PHE A 26 -9.34 21.16 12.14
CA PHE A 26 -9.04 21.56 13.52
C PHE A 26 -9.23 20.35 14.45
N GLY A 27 -8.13 19.83 15.01
CA GLY A 27 -8.14 18.75 16.00
C GLY A 27 -7.15 17.64 15.64
N LEU A 28 -7.10 16.60 16.48
CA LEU A 28 -6.35 15.37 16.21
C LEU A 28 -7.38 14.26 16.05
N ASP A 29 -7.52 13.72 14.83
CA ASP A 29 -8.43 12.62 14.53
C ASP A 29 -7.69 11.28 14.59
N LEU A 30 -8.41 10.20 14.87
CA LEU A 30 -7.82 8.88 15.07
C LEU A 30 -8.65 7.85 14.30
N ASP A 31 -8.16 7.49 13.11
CA ASP A 31 -8.79 6.52 12.22
C ASP A 31 -8.10 5.16 12.33
N PHE A 32 -8.90 4.10 12.44
CA PHE A 32 -8.42 2.72 12.42
C PHE A 32 -8.73 2.10 11.06
N THR A 33 -7.70 1.57 10.43
CA THR A 33 -7.84 0.84 9.17
C THR A 33 -7.30 -0.58 9.36
N GLU A 34 -8.12 -1.57 9.04
CA GLU A 34 -7.65 -2.96 8.94
C GLU A 34 -6.77 -3.10 7.71
N GLY A 35 -5.51 -3.49 7.91
CA GLY A 35 -4.52 -3.57 6.84
C GLY A 35 -3.29 -4.35 7.27
N MET A 36 -2.33 -4.43 6.36
CA MET A 36 -1.07 -5.14 6.59
C MET A 36 0.09 -4.33 6.03
N ARG A 37 1.21 -4.32 6.76
CA ARG A 37 2.47 -3.71 6.33
C ARG A 37 3.55 -4.78 6.30
N PHE A 38 4.42 -4.70 5.30
CA PHE A 38 5.59 -5.56 5.17
C PHE A 38 6.84 -4.71 4.93
N ASP A 39 8.01 -5.24 5.30
CA ASP A 39 9.30 -4.57 5.05
C ASP A 39 9.81 -4.82 3.63
N LYS A 40 9.00 -4.45 2.64
CA LYS A 40 9.33 -4.51 1.20
C LYS A 40 8.77 -3.27 0.49
N GLY A 41 9.57 -2.70 -0.41
CA GLY A 41 9.19 -1.58 -1.26
C GLY A 41 8.95 -2.00 -2.71
N TYR A 42 8.73 -1.02 -3.58
CA TYR A 42 8.67 -1.24 -5.02
C TYR A 42 10.05 -1.64 -5.58
N ILE A 43 10.06 -2.52 -6.58
CA ILE A 43 11.30 -3.06 -7.16
C ILE A 43 12.04 -2.06 -8.05
N ALA A 44 11.36 -1.01 -8.52
CA ALA A 44 11.95 -0.04 -9.43
C ALA A 44 11.37 1.39 -9.23
N PRO A 45 12.19 2.45 -9.38
CA PRO A 45 11.78 3.82 -9.09
C PRO A 45 10.64 4.37 -9.95
N TYR A 46 10.42 3.80 -11.14
CA TYR A 46 9.36 4.25 -12.04
C TYR A 46 7.94 3.94 -11.55
N PHE A 47 7.79 3.20 -10.45
CA PHE A 47 6.51 2.95 -9.80
C PHE A 47 6.07 4.09 -8.86
N VAL A 48 6.91 5.10 -8.61
CA VAL A 48 6.55 6.25 -7.78
C VAL A 48 5.40 7.03 -8.42
N THR A 49 4.31 7.22 -7.68
CA THR A 49 3.15 8.02 -8.10
C THR A 49 3.07 9.36 -7.37
N ASN A 50 3.69 9.47 -6.20
CA ASN A 50 3.90 10.71 -5.48
C ASN A 50 5.41 10.99 -5.37
N SER A 51 5.87 11.95 -6.18
CA SER A 51 7.28 12.32 -6.28
C SER A 51 7.82 13.10 -5.08
N GLU A 52 6.95 13.76 -4.29
CA GLU A 52 7.37 14.53 -3.12
C GLU A 52 7.81 13.59 -2.00
N ASP A 53 7.00 12.57 -1.74
CA ASP A 53 7.23 11.61 -0.66
C ASP A 53 7.98 10.35 -1.13
N GLN A 54 8.26 10.24 -2.44
CA GLN A 54 8.81 9.03 -3.07
C GLN A 54 7.97 7.78 -2.76
N THR A 55 6.65 7.89 -2.88
CA THR A 55 5.71 6.80 -2.59
C THR A 55 4.93 6.34 -3.81
N ALA A 56 4.51 5.07 -3.80
CA ALA A 56 3.61 4.49 -4.77
C ALA A 56 2.24 4.29 -4.09
N VAL A 57 1.34 5.23 -4.33
CA VAL A 57 -0.04 5.23 -3.82
C VAL A 57 -0.98 4.71 -4.90
N LEU A 58 -1.78 3.70 -4.57
CA LEU A 58 -2.78 3.09 -5.45
C LEU A 58 -4.16 3.14 -4.78
N GLU A 59 -5.17 3.64 -5.50
CA GLU A 59 -6.56 3.66 -5.03
C GLU A 59 -7.36 2.47 -5.58
N ASP A 60 -8.09 1.77 -4.71
CA ASP A 60 -8.88 0.57 -5.02
C ASP A 60 -8.20 -0.43 -5.99
N PRO A 61 -6.93 -0.83 -5.74
CA PRO A 61 -6.20 -1.67 -6.66
C PRO A 61 -6.73 -3.11 -6.66
N TYR A 62 -6.61 -3.79 -7.80
CA TYR A 62 -6.54 -5.25 -7.80
C TYR A 62 -5.21 -5.71 -7.21
N ILE A 63 -5.23 -6.83 -6.49
CA ILE A 63 -4.01 -7.42 -5.91
C ILE A 63 -3.80 -8.80 -6.54
N LEU A 64 -2.70 -8.95 -7.26
CA LEU A 64 -2.20 -10.23 -7.74
C LEU A 64 -1.18 -10.77 -6.75
N LEU A 65 -1.48 -11.92 -6.13
CA LEU A 65 -0.60 -12.62 -5.20
C LEU A 65 -0.12 -13.91 -5.85
N THR A 66 1.19 -14.11 -5.92
CA THR A 66 1.78 -15.36 -6.40
C THR A 66 3.03 -15.71 -5.61
N SER A 67 3.28 -17.00 -5.40
CA SER A 67 4.51 -17.50 -4.79
C SER A 67 5.58 -17.85 -5.83
N SER A 68 5.32 -17.59 -7.11
CA SER A 68 6.25 -17.87 -8.21
C SER A 68 6.93 -16.60 -8.70
N LYS A 69 8.12 -16.76 -9.30
CA LYS A 69 8.78 -15.69 -10.05
C LYS A 69 8.04 -15.38 -11.35
N LEU A 70 7.89 -14.09 -11.66
CA LEU A 70 7.30 -13.59 -12.91
C LEU A 70 8.41 -13.22 -13.90
N SER A 71 9.11 -14.24 -14.40
CA SER A 71 10.35 -14.05 -15.18
C SER A 71 10.12 -13.65 -16.64
N SER A 72 8.91 -13.85 -17.16
CA SER A 72 8.60 -13.56 -18.56
C SER A 72 7.52 -12.49 -18.69
N GLN A 73 7.63 -11.67 -19.74
CA GLN A 73 6.63 -10.66 -20.02
C GLN A 73 5.24 -11.27 -20.27
N GLN A 74 5.18 -12.49 -20.81
CA GLN A 74 3.91 -13.19 -21.07
C GLN A 74 3.14 -13.53 -19.78
N ASP A 75 3.84 -13.76 -18.67
CA ASP A 75 3.22 -14.10 -17.38
C ASP A 75 2.36 -12.95 -16.85
N VAL A 76 2.72 -11.71 -17.17
CA VAL A 76 2.06 -10.50 -16.65
C VAL A 76 1.10 -9.88 -17.67
N VAL A 77 1.42 -9.94 -18.97
CA VAL A 77 0.64 -9.26 -20.03
C VAL A 77 -0.83 -9.63 -20.00
N HIS A 78 -1.17 -10.91 -19.88
CA HIS A 78 -2.57 -11.33 -19.90
C HIS A 78 -3.37 -10.77 -18.71
N ILE A 79 -2.78 -10.78 -17.51
CA ILE A 79 -3.45 -10.23 -16.31
C ILE A 79 -3.52 -8.71 -16.40
N ALA A 80 -2.46 -8.05 -16.84
CA ALA A 80 -2.43 -6.61 -17.02
C ALA A 80 -3.52 -6.15 -17.99
N GLU A 81 -3.70 -6.82 -19.13
CA GLU A 81 -4.76 -6.50 -20.09
C GLU A 81 -6.17 -6.64 -19.50
N LEU A 82 -6.40 -7.64 -18.65
CA LEU A 82 -7.69 -7.84 -17.99
C LEU A 82 -7.97 -6.72 -16.98
N VAL A 83 -6.97 -6.33 -16.20
CA VAL A 83 -7.12 -5.26 -15.19
C VAL A 83 -7.19 -3.89 -15.85
N MET A 84 -6.45 -3.65 -16.94
CA MET A 84 -6.53 -2.40 -17.70
C MET A 84 -7.94 -2.10 -18.18
N LYS A 85 -8.72 -3.13 -18.56
CA LYS A 85 -10.13 -2.96 -18.99
C LYS A 85 -11.04 -2.46 -17.88
N THR A 86 -10.68 -2.64 -16.61
CA THR A 86 -11.46 -2.14 -15.48
C THR A 86 -11.10 -0.70 -15.10
N GLY A 87 -10.02 -0.14 -15.67
CA GLY A 87 -9.51 1.19 -15.33
C GLY A 87 -8.99 1.30 -13.89
N LYS A 88 -8.76 0.17 -13.21
CA LYS A 88 -8.26 0.14 -11.83
C LYS A 88 -6.76 -0.19 -11.82
N PRO A 89 -5.99 0.26 -10.81
CA PRO A 89 -4.59 -0.11 -10.68
C PRO A 89 -4.40 -1.59 -10.33
N LEU A 90 -3.18 -2.09 -10.54
CA LEU A 90 -2.77 -3.47 -10.21
C LEU A 90 -1.55 -3.43 -9.29
N LEU A 91 -1.68 -3.99 -8.08
CA LEU A 91 -0.59 -4.31 -7.18
C LEU A 91 -0.18 -5.78 -7.39
N ILE A 92 1.12 -6.03 -7.61
CA ILE A 92 1.65 -7.39 -7.76
C ILE A 92 2.57 -7.70 -6.58
N ILE A 93 2.32 -8.81 -5.90
CA ILE A 93 3.19 -9.38 -4.87
C ILE A 93 3.60 -10.77 -5.33
N ALA A 94 4.88 -10.93 -5.66
CA ALA A 94 5.49 -12.14 -6.20
C ALA A 94 6.81 -12.46 -5.48
N GLU A 95 7.35 -13.65 -5.70
CA GLU A 95 8.71 -13.99 -5.23
C GLU A 95 9.76 -13.07 -5.86
N ASP A 96 9.60 -12.77 -7.15
CA ASP A 96 10.50 -11.97 -7.98
C ASP A 96 9.77 -11.51 -9.25
N VAL A 97 10.13 -10.35 -9.82
CA VAL A 97 9.55 -9.79 -11.06
C VAL A 97 10.64 -9.13 -11.89
#